data_AF-A0A0R3PF52-F1
#
_entry.id   AF-A0A0R3PF52-F1
#
_cell.length_a   1.000
_cell.length_b   1.000
_cell.length_c   1.000
_cell.angle_alpha   90.00
_cell.angle_beta   90.00
_cell.angle_gamma   90.00
#
_symmetry.space_group_name_H-M   'P 1'
#
loop_
_entity.id
_entity.type
_entity.pdbx_description
1 polymer ?
#
loop_
_entity_poly.entity_id
_entity_poly.type
_entity_poly.pdbx_seq_one_letter_code
_entity_poly.pdbx_strand_id
1 'polypeptide(L)'
;MCNGTLFENYVTASTFRSIQTSFYQLCLALDIDPSDSINVYPKLRLLDYWKAQKLWKLLDRKWELPVYKNQNAGRLLNVFVIGAGPCGLRSAIECALLGSRVVLVEQRDRFSRNNVLHLWEFVIQDLKSLGAKIFYPKFCTGSIEHISIRQLQCILLKVALCFGVQVYDSVTFVQILFPKNEDNIGKFFLHLLHANYFSVEDSTEMSGFRACLEPKGHILSEYDIDVLIGADGKRNTLPGEHLSLSHDTVGYDQRRYSNYATKPVLFMRVIQSCTGIVWEMRGKLAIGITANFINNKTAAEERVPEISGVAYIFNQTFFKEMYDETGVDLENIVYYKDDTHYFVMCAKKHSLLDKGVIRKDNDDVSQLLSIRNIDQEALCRYARAAANFATNAMFDFTSLYSSKCSVRLVERLNKYLLMGVVGDSLHEVSSCM
;
A
#
# COMPACT_ATOMS: atom_id res chain seq x y z
N MET A 1 -19.97 23.00 18.11
CA MET A 1 -19.32 23.70 16.97
C MET A 1 -20.30 23.69 15.80
N CYS A 2 -20.16 24.55 14.78
CA CYS A 2 -20.98 24.42 13.57
C CYS A 2 -20.40 23.35 12.64
N ASN A 3 -21.27 22.72 11.84
CA ASN A 3 -20.89 21.56 11.03
C ASN A 3 -19.85 21.91 9.95
N GLY A 4 -19.85 23.15 9.46
CA GLY A 4 -18.80 23.69 8.59
C GLY A 4 -17.41 23.68 9.25
N THR A 5 -17.27 24.05 10.52
CA THR A 5 -15.98 23.97 11.25
C THR A 5 -15.51 22.53 11.43
N LEU A 6 -16.44 21.59 11.71
CA LEU A 6 -16.09 20.16 11.80
C LEU A 6 -15.61 19.61 10.46
N PHE A 7 -16.25 20.00 9.36
CA PHE A 7 -15.80 19.66 8.01
C PHE A 7 -14.45 20.31 7.64
N GLU A 8 -14.19 21.56 8.04
CA GLU A 8 -12.87 22.20 7.87
C GLU A 8 -11.77 21.50 8.69
N ASN A 9 -12.04 21.09 9.93
CA ASN A 9 -11.12 20.29 10.73
C ASN A 9 -10.79 18.95 10.03
N TYR A 10 -11.80 18.30 9.44
CA TYR A 10 -11.63 17.07 8.67
C TYR A 10 -10.84 17.26 7.37
N VAL A 11 -11.13 18.32 6.61
CA VAL A 11 -10.40 18.66 5.38
C VAL A 11 -8.94 19.00 5.69
N THR A 12 -8.66 19.70 6.80
CA THR A 12 -7.30 20.11 7.18
C THR A 12 -6.50 19.05 7.95
N ALA A 13 -7.16 18.03 8.52
CA ALA A 13 -6.49 16.95 9.26
C ALA A 13 -5.40 16.25 8.43
N SER A 14 -4.20 16.14 8.99
CA SER A 14 -2.97 15.74 8.26
C SER A 14 -2.34 14.43 8.73
N THR A 15 -2.89 13.82 9.79
CA THR A 15 -2.44 12.51 10.33
C THR A 15 -3.59 11.51 10.35
N PHE A 16 -3.26 10.22 10.21
CA PHE A 16 -4.20 9.10 10.21
C PHE A 16 -5.31 9.23 11.27
N ARG A 17 -4.90 9.21 12.55
CA ARG A 17 -5.80 9.31 13.70
C ARG A 17 -6.58 10.62 13.75
N SER A 18 -5.99 11.76 13.33
CA SER A 18 -6.72 13.04 13.26
C SER A 18 -7.81 13.04 12.19
N ILE A 19 -7.61 12.31 11.08
CA ILE A 19 -8.59 12.20 9.99
C ILE A 19 -9.79 11.37 10.44
N GLN A 20 -9.59 10.18 11.01
CA GLN A 20 -10.68 9.38 11.61
C GLN A 20 -11.41 10.18 12.72
N THR A 21 -10.66 10.78 13.66
CA THR A 21 -11.27 11.48 14.83
C THR A 21 -12.17 12.64 14.39
N SER A 22 -11.71 13.46 13.45
CA SER A 22 -12.50 14.58 12.91
C SER A 22 -13.66 14.12 12.03
N PHE A 23 -13.51 13.00 11.31
CA PHE A 23 -14.60 12.36 10.57
C PHE A 23 -15.70 11.86 11.50
N TYR A 24 -15.36 11.11 12.55
CA TYR A 24 -16.35 10.62 13.52
C TYR A 24 -17.04 11.77 14.27
N GLN A 25 -16.33 12.85 14.60
CA GLN A 25 -16.93 14.08 15.15
C GLN A 25 -17.92 14.74 14.18
N LEU A 26 -17.63 14.72 12.87
CA LEU A 26 -18.55 15.22 11.84
C LEU A 26 -19.77 14.30 11.67
N CYS A 27 -19.59 12.98 11.66
CA CYS A 27 -20.67 12.00 11.60
C CYS A 27 -21.64 12.13 12.78
N LEU A 28 -21.11 12.23 14.01
CA LEU A 28 -21.91 12.45 15.22
C LEU A 28 -22.70 13.78 15.18
N ALA A 29 -22.15 14.82 14.56
CA ALA A 29 -22.82 16.12 14.39
C ALA A 29 -23.83 16.15 13.22
N LEU A 30 -23.95 15.06 12.46
CA LEU A 30 -24.85 14.90 11.31
C LEU A 30 -25.80 13.70 11.45
N ASP A 31 -25.85 13.05 12.62
CA ASP A 31 -26.61 11.82 12.88
C ASP A 31 -26.31 10.70 11.85
N ILE A 32 -25.01 10.47 11.61
CA ILE A 32 -24.50 9.41 10.73
C ILE A 32 -23.81 8.35 11.60
N ASP A 33 -24.28 7.11 11.55
CA ASP A 33 -23.54 5.97 12.05
C ASP A 33 -22.47 5.59 11.00
N PRO A 34 -21.15 5.66 11.31
CA PRO A 34 -20.10 5.22 10.39
C PRO A 34 -20.11 3.70 10.15
N SER A 35 -20.85 2.92 10.95
CA SER A 35 -21.02 1.47 10.80
C SER A 35 -22.03 1.13 9.69
N ASP A 36 -22.93 2.05 9.34
CA ASP A 36 -23.89 1.93 8.23
C ASP A 36 -23.25 2.42 6.92
N SER A 37 -22.32 1.63 6.38
CA SER A 37 -21.52 1.98 5.20
C SER A 37 -22.35 2.37 3.98
N ILE A 38 -23.60 1.91 3.88
CA ILE A 38 -24.53 2.21 2.79
C ILE A 38 -25.04 3.65 2.90
N ASN A 39 -25.36 4.13 4.11
CA ASN A 39 -25.97 5.44 4.30
C ASN A 39 -24.98 6.57 4.66
N VAL A 40 -23.70 6.27 4.91
CA VAL A 40 -22.66 7.31 5.16
C VAL A 40 -22.65 8.37 4.05
N TYR A 41 -22.37 8.00 2.79
CA TYR A 41 -22.28 8.99 1.71
C TYR A 41 -23.62 9.69 1.40
N PRO A 42 -24.77 8.98 1.28
CA PRO A 42 -26.08 9.60 1.08
C PRO A 42 -26.47 10.62 2.15
N LYS A 43 -26.14 10.40 3.43
CA LYS A 43 -26.34 11.40 4.51
C LYS A 43 -25.30 12.52 4.47
N LEU A 44 -24.02 12.18 4.31
CA LEU A 44 -22.90 13.14 4.39
C LEU A 44 -22.98 14.25 3.34
N ARG A 45 -23.44 13.94 2.12
CA ARG A 45 -23.61 14.93 1.05
C ARG A 45 -24.74 15.96 1.28
N LEU A 46 -25.61 15.72 2.28
CA LEU A 46 -26.63 16.69 2.71
C LEU A 46 -26.04 17.86 3.53
N LEU A 47 -24.74 17.81 3.87
CA LEU A 47 -24.04 18.92 4.53
C LEU A 47 -24.01 20.15 3.62
N ASP A 48 -24.87 21.13 3.91
CA ASP A 48 -24.79 22.46 3.30
C ASP A 48 -23.62 23.25 3.89
N TYR A 49 -22.49 23.20 3.18
CA TYR A 49 -21.33 24.05 3.43
C TYR A 49 -20.58 24.26 2.11
N TRP A 50 -20.20 25.50 1.78
CA TRP A 50 -19.67 25.86 0.46
C TRP A 50 -18.47 25.02 -0.02
N LYS A 51 -17.60 24.56 0.90
CA LYS A 51 -16.46 23.70 0.57
C LYS A 51 -16.86 22.23 0.45
N ALA A 52 -17.83 21.79 1.25
CA ALA A 52 -18.39 20.44 1.19
C ALA A 52 -19.16 20.24 -0.13
N GLN A 53 -20.00 21.19 -0.52
CA GLN A 53 -20.74 21.18 -1.79
C GLN A 53 -19.80 21.16 -3.03
N LYS A 54 -18.60 21.76 -2.93
CA LYS A 54 -17.56 21.64 -3.97
C LYS A 54 -16.93 20.24 -4.04
N LEU A 55 -16.87 19.50 -2.93
CA LEU A 55 -16.42 18.11 -2.86
C LEU A 55 -17.50 17.15 -3.35
N TRP A 56 -18.76 17.30 -2.89
CA TRP A 56 -19.88 16.46 -3.29
C TRP A 56 -20.08 16.50 -4.81
N LYS A 57 -20.06 17.70 -5.43
CA LYS A 57 -20.12 17.85 -6.90
C LYS A 57 -18.99 17.14 -7.68
N LEU A 58 -17.90 16.75 -7.03
CA LEU A 58 -16.84 15.93 -7.63
C LEU A 58 -17.07 14.43 -7.36
N LEU A 59 -17.44 14.06 -6.12
CA LEU A 59 -17.69 12.69 -5.71
C LEU A 59 -18.99 12.10 -6.30
N ASP A 60 -20.07 12.89 -6.40
CA ASP A 60 -21.36 12.49 -6.99
C ASP A 60 -21.17 12.09 -8.46
N ARG A 61 -20.38 12.85 -9.24
CA ARG A 61 -20.03 12.51 -10.63
C ARG A 61 -19.37 11.15 -10.80
N LYS A 62 -18.75 10.62 -9.73
CA LYS A 62 -18.17 9.28 -9.70
C LYS A 62 -19.19 8.27 -9.21
N TRP A 63 -19.84 8.55 -8.08
CA TRP A 63 -20.93 7.75 -7.51
C TRP A 63 -22.03 7.38 -8.52
N GLU A 64 -22.36 8.31 -9.42
CA GLU A 64 -23.40 8.19 -10.45
C GLU A 64 -22.92 7.51 -11.75
N LEU A 65 -21.67 7.03 -11.84
CA LEU A 65 -21.19 6.34 -13.04
C LEU A 65 -21.95 5.00 -13.27
N PRO A 66 -22.47 4.73 -14.49
CA PRO A 66 -23.31 3.55 -14.76
C PRO A 66 -22.70 2.19 -14.40
N VAL A 67 -21.37 2.08 -14.38
CA VAL A 67 -20.63 0.86 -14.00
C VAL A 67 -20.98 0.38 -12.58
N TYR A 68 -21.30 1.30 -11.67
CA TYR A 68 -21.64 1.00 -10.28
C TYR A 68 -23.10 0.54 -10.08
N LYS A 69 -23.96 0.68 -11.11
CA LYS A 69 -25.38 0.25 -11.10
C LYS A 69 -26.15 0.79 -9.89
N ASN A 70 -26.00 2.08 -9.58
CA ASN A 70 -26.57 2.75 -8.40
C ASN A 70 -26.24 1.99 -7.09
N GLN A 71 -24.98 1.57 -6.94
CA GLN A 71 -24.45 0.84 -5.78
C GLN A 71 -25.13 -0.54 -5.57
N ASN A 72 -25.56 -1.18 -6.66
CA ASN A 72 -26.08 -2.55 -6.64
C ASN A 72 -25.13 -3.56 -7.31
N ALA A 73 -23.98 -3.12 -7.85
CA ALA A 73 -23.05 -3.99 -8.55
C ALA A 73 -22.29 -4.97 -7.63
N GLY A 74 -21.97 -4.55 -6.40
CA GLY A 74 -21.26 -5.33 -5.39
C GLY A 74 -22.01 -5.48 -4.06
N ARG A 75 -23.30 -5.09 -4.01
CA ARG A 75 -24.10 -4.89 -2.78
C ARG A 75 -24.21 -6.07 -1.81
N LEU A 76 -23.99 -7.30 -2.28
CA LEU A 76 -24.03 -8.51 -1.47
C LEU A 76 -22.65 -9.03 -1.04
N LEU A 77 -21.58 -8.29 -1.35
CA LEU A 77 -20.19 -8.71 -1.10
C LEU A 77 -19.62 -8.01 0.13
N ASN A 78 -19.10 -8.81 1.07
CA ASN A 78 -18.27 -8.37 2.17
C ASN A 78 -16.80 -8.38 1.70
N VAL A 79 -16.27 -7.18 1.48
CA VAL A 79 -14.90 -6.96 1.00
C VAL A 79 -13.99 -6.64 2.19
N PHE A 80 -12.90 -7.39 2.32
CA PHE A 80 -11.89 -7.20 3.34
C PHE A 80 -10.57 -6.78 2.68
N VAL A 81 -10.04 -5.61 3.04
CA VAL A 81 -8.81 -5.04 2.44
C VAL A 81 -7.69 -5.03 3.49
N ILE A 82 -6.54 -5.58 3.14
CA ILE A 82 -5.35 -5.61 3.98
C ILE A 82 -4.40 -4.48 3.54
N GLY A 83 -4.19 -3.48 4.39
CA GLY A 83 -3.23 -2.39 4.20
C GLY A 83 -3.84 -1.09 3.70
N ALA A 84 -3.62 0.01 4.44
CA ALA A 84 -4.01 1.37 4.07
C ALA A 84 -2.96 2.04 3.17
N GLY A 85 -2.28 1.27 2.31
CA GLY A 85 -1.45 1.82 1.24
C GLY A 85 -2.28 2.60 0.21
N PRO A 86 -1.66 3.43 -0.66
CA PRO A 86 -2.40 4.14 -1.71
C PRO A 86 -3.28 3.20 -2.55
N CYS A 87 -2.74 2.05 -2.97
CA CYS A 87 -3.48 1.06 -3.75
C CYS A 87 -4.63 0.41 -2.95
N GLY A 88 -4.41 0.03 -1.69
CA GLY A 88 -5.44 -0.56 -0.83
C GLY A 88 -6.61 0.39 -0.57
N LEU A 89 -6.32 1.65 -0.20
CA LEU A 89 -7.34 2.70 -0.05
C LEU A 89 -8.05 2.96 -1.40
N ARG A 90 -7.31 2.98 -2.51
CA ARG A 90 -7.88 3.22 -3.85
C ARG A 90 -8.81 2.10 -4.31
N SER A 91 -8.47 0.84 -4.02
CA SER A 91 -9.34 -0.33 -4.26
C SER A 91 -10.56 -0.34 -3.34
N ALA A 92 -10.40 0.02 -2.06
CA ALA A 92 -11.51 0.14 -1.12
C ALA A 92 -12.55 1.16 -1.58
N ILE A 93 -12.11 2.29 -2.15
CA ILE A 93 -12.99 3.30 -2.76
C ILE A 93 -13.81 2.73 -3.93
N GLU A 94 -13.22 1.95 -4.84
CA GLU A 94 -13.99 1.32 -5.93
C GLU A 94 -14.98 0.27 -5.41
N CYS A 95 -14.59 -0.51 -4.40
CA CYS A 95 -15.47 -1.52 -3.79
C CYS A 95 -16.66 -0.86 -3.10
N ALA A 96 -16.46 0.26 -2.41
CA ALA A 96 -17.55 1.04 -1.81
C ALA A 96 -18.44 1.69 -2.88
N LEU A 97 -17.85 2.22 -3.97
CA LEU A 97 -18.61 2.76 -5.10
C LEU A 97 -19.46 1.71 -5.82
N LEU A 98 -19.01 0.45 -5.90
CA LEU A 98 -19.82 -0.69 -6.37
C LEU A 98 -20.99 -1.03 -5.42
N GLY A 99 -20.99 -0.51 -4.20
CA GLY A 99 -21.98 -0.76 -3.14
C GLY A 99 -21.63 -1.89 -2.17
N SER A 100 -20.42 -2.46 -2.25
CA SER A 100 -19.98 -3.53 -1.35
C SER A 100 -19.79 -3.03 0.09
N ARG A 101 -19.96 -3.92 1.08
CA ARG A 101 -19.54 -3.62 2.45
C ARG A 101 -18.02 -3.75 2.56
N VAL A 102 -17.31 -2.63 2.72
CA VAL A 102 -15.85 -2.61 2.73
C VAL A 102 -15.29 -2.37 4.13
N VAL A 103 -14.54 -3.36 4.63
CA VAL A 103 -13.69 -3.27 5.81
C VAL A 103 -12.23 -3.21 5.36
N LEU A 104 -11.43 -2.34 5.96
CA LEU A 104 -9.99 -2.23 5.72
C LEU A 104 -9.23 -2.28 7.05
N VAL A 105 -8.20 -3.12 7.12
CA VAL A 105 -7.29 -3.20 8.28
C VAL A 105 -5.88 -2.71 7.93
N GLU A 106 -5.25 -1.95 8.82
CA GLU A 106 -3.87 -1.50 8.70
C GLU A 106 -3.09 -1.79 10.00
N GLN A 107 -1.89 -2.35 9.85
CA GLN A 107 -1.02 -2.74 10.97
C GLN A 107 -0.45 -1.53 11.74
N ARG A 108 -0.44 -0.33 11.15
CA ARG A 108 0.13 0.90 11.71
C ARG A 108 -0.95 1.88 12.14
N ASP A 109 -0.67 2.64 13.20
CA ASP A 109 -1.49 3.76 13.69
C ASP A 109 -1.26 5.08 12.93
N ARG A 110 -0.32 5.10 11.97
CA ARG A 110 0.16 6.32 11.31
C ARG A 110 0.70 6.13 9.89
N PHE A 111 0.48 7.12 9.04
CA PHE A 111 1.17 7.28 7.76
C PHE A 111 2.50 8.03 7.95
N SER A 112 3.63 7.36 7.67
CA SER A 112 4.99 7.87 7.91
C SER A 112 5.91 7.91 6.68
N ARG A 113 5.45 7.42 5.52
CA ARG A 113 6.26 7.35 4.28
C ARG A 113 6.26 8.70 3.56
N ASN A 114 7.40 9.38 3.54
CA ASN A 114 7.58 10.66 2.82
C ASN A 114 8.13 10.47 1.39
N ASN A 115 8.44 9.23 0.97
CA ASN A 115 8.90 8.92 -0.39
C ASN A 115 7.93 9.47 -1.45
N VAL A 116 8.47 9.83 -2.60
CA VAL A 116 7.74 10.51 -3.68
C VAL A 116 7.26 9.51 -4.72
N LEU A 117 6.02 9.67 -5.19
CA LEU A 117 5.49 8.98 -6.36
C LEU A 117 5.29 10.00 -7.49
N HIS A 118 5.88 9.75 -8.65
CA HIS A 118 5.44 10.38 -9.89
C HIS A 118 4.03 9.90 -10.25
N LEU A 119 3.21 10.79 -10.79
CA LEU A 119 1.82 10.56 -11.15
C LEU A 119 1.66 10.79 -12.65
N TRP A 120 1.29 9.74 -13.40
CA TRP A 120 0.89 9.92 -14.80
C TRP A 120 -0.41 10.76 -14.84
N GLU A 121 -0.62 11.58 -15.87
CA GLU A 121 -1.75 12.53 -15.90
C GLU A 121 -3.13 11.88 -15.71
N PHE A 122 -3.34 10.61 -16.10
CA PHE A 122 -4.60 9.91 -15.79
C PHE A 122 -4.81 9.72 -14.28
N VAL A 123 -3.75 9.46 -13.51
CA VAL A 123 -3.78 9.36 -12.04
C VAL A 123 -4.00 10.73 -11.42
N ILE A 124 -3.37 11.77 -11.98
CA ILE A 124 -3.62 13.15 -11.56
C ILE A 124 -5.09 13.52 -11.80
N GLN A 125 -5.68 13.13 -12.94
CA GLN A 125 -7.11 13.33 -13.26
C GLN A 125 -8.05 12.56 -12.34
N ASP A 126 -7.77 11.28 -12.05
CA ASP A 126 -8.55 10.49 -11.10
C ASP A 126 -8.52 11.12 -9.69
N LEU A 127 -7.35 11.54 -9.21
CA LEU A 127 -7.20 12.23 -7.92
C LEU A 127 -7.84 13.63 -7.92
N LYS A 128 -7.75 14.40 -9.02
CA LYS A 128 -8.52 15.65 -9.22
C LYS A 128 -10.04 15.36 -9.12
N SER A 129 -10.53 14.26 -9.69
CA SER A 129 -11.94 13.83 -9.62
C SER A 129 -12.38 13.40 -8.22
N LEU A 130 -11.47 12.83 -7.42
CA LEU A 130 -11.70 12.49 -6.01
C LEU A 130 -11.52 13.69 -5.06
N GLY A 131 -11.42 14.92 -5.57
CA GLY A 131 -11.34 16.12 -4.75
C GLY A 131 -9.97 16.39 -4.12
N ALA A 132 -8.88 15.83 -4.64
CA ALA A 132 -7.53 16.00 -4.07
C ALA A 132 -7.13 17.47 -3.85
N LYS A 133 -7.51 18.41 -4.74
CA LYS A 133 -7.25 19.85 -4.54
C LYS A 133 -8.05 20.51 -3.40
N ILE A 134 -9.09 19.86 -2.88
CA ILE A 134 -9.83 20.33 -1.69
C ILE A 134 -9.11 19.87 -0.42
N PHE A 135 -8.66 18.61 -0.37
CA PHE A 135 -7.93 18.04 0.76
C PHE A 135 -6.45 18.45 0.84
N TYR A 136 -5.83 18.75 -0.30
CA TYR A 136 -4.44 19.21 -0.41
C TYR A 136 -4.33 20.27 -1.52
N PRO A 137 -4.51 21.57 -1.22
CA PRO A 137 -4.53 22.65 -2.22
C PRO A 137 -3.25 22.80 -3.06
N LYS A 138 -2.12 22.20 -2.62
CA LYS A 138 -0.85 22.15 -3.38
C LYS A 138 -0.81 21.04 -4.43
N PHE A 139 -1.77 20.10 -4.43
CA PHE A 139 -1.78 18.93 -5.31
C PHE A 139 -1.71 19.33 -6.79
N CYS A 140 -0.62 19.03 -7.50
CA CYS A 140 -0.44 19.32 -8.92
C CYS A 140 -0.84 20.76 -9.30
N THR A 141 -0.07 21.71 -8.74
CA THR A 141 -0.16 23.15 -9.02
C THR A 141 1.15 23.57 -9.71
N GLY A 142 1.05 24.30 -10.83
CA GLY A 142 2.18 24.45 -11.75
C GLY A 142 2.48 23.12 -12.46
N SER A 143 3.75 22.85 -12.73
CA SER A 143 4.26 21.63 -13.38
C SER A 143 4.55 20.48 -12.41
N ILE A 144 3.88 20.42 -11.25
CA ILE A 144 4.09 19.36 -10.25
C ILE A 144 3.31 18.10 -10.66
N GLU A 145 4.02 17.05 -11.05
CA GLU A 145 3.46 15.76 -11.46
C GLU A 145 3.84 14.63 -10.48
N HIS A 146 3.93 14.96 -9.17
CA HIS A 146 4.34 14.03 -8.13
C HIS A 146 3.64 14.30 -6.78
N ILE A 147 3.70 13.34 -5.85
CA ILE A 147 3.19 13.47 -4.48
C ILE A 147 3.91 12.52 -3.50
N SER A 148 4.17 12.96 -2.28
CA SER A 148 4.66 12.08 -1.20
C SER A 148 3.59 11.07 -0.72
N ILE A 149 3.99 9.82 -0.51
CA ILE A 149 3.09 8.68 -0.22
C ILE A 149 2.11 9.00 0.93
N ARG A 150 2.60 9.59 2.03
CA ARG A 150 1.78 10.01 3.18
C ARG A 150 0.64 10.96 2.78
N GLN A 151 0.89 11.94 1.90
CA GLN A 151 -0.16 12.87 1.48
C GLN A 151 -1.20 12.17 0.61
N LEU A 152 -0.77 11.28 -0.29
CA LEU A 152 -1.67 10.45 -1.09
C LEU A 152 -2.52 9.52 -0.20
N GLN A 153 -1.92 8.89 0.81
CA GLN A 153 -2.63 8.10 1.81
C GLN A 153 -3.64 8.96 2.61
N CYS A 154 -3.28 10.17 3.03
CA CYS A 154 -4.20 11.10 3.73
C CYS A 154 -5.38 11.55 2.85
N ILE A 155 -5.16 11.79 1.54
CA ILE A 155 -6.23 12.14 0.59
C ILE A 155 -7.17 10.95 0.41
N LEU A 156 -6.63 9.77 0.10
CA LEU A 156 -7.44 8.57 -0.17
C LEU A 156 -8.15 8.06 1.08
N LEU A 157 -7.59 8.21 2.29
CA LEU A 157 -8.28 7.88 3.54
C LEU A 157 -9.53 8.75 3.73
N LYS A 158 -9.47 10.05 3.43
CA LYS A 158 -10.65 10.93 3.49
C LYS A 158 -11.72 10.52 2.47
N VAL A 159 -11.32 10.20 1.25
CA VAL A 159 -12.25 9.74 0.21
C VAL A 159 -12.89 8.41 0.58
N ALA A 160 -12.13 7.46 1.13
CA ALA A 160 -12.62 6.16 1.59
C ALA A 160 -13.64 6.30 2.74
N LEU A 161 -13.34 7.13 3.74
CA LEU A 161 -14.26 7.42 4.85
C LEU A 161 -15.56 8.08 4.36
N CYS A 162 -15.47 9.06 3.44
CA CYS A 162 -16.65 9.69 2.83
C CYS A 162 -17.58 8.67 2.15
N PHE A 163 -17.04 7.60 1.54
CA PHE A 163 -17.80 6.51 0.93
C PHE A 163 -18.11 5.33 1.88
N GLY A 164 -17.96 5.50 3.20
CA GLY A 164 -18.38 4.51 4.19
C GLY A 164 -17.44 3.31 4.37
N VAL A 165 -16.19 3.37 3.90
CA VAL A 165 -15.18 2.32 4.15
C VAL A 165 -14.84 2.29 5.64
N GLN A 166 -14.99 1.13 6.27
CA GLN A 166 -14.71 0.92 7.70
C GLN A 166 -13.22 0.65 7.91
N VAL A 167 -12.47 1.66 8.36
CA VAL A 167 -10.99 1.61 8.49
C VAL A 167 -10.55 1.39 9.95
N TYR A 168 -9.86 0.29 10.19
CA TYR A 168 -9.32 -0.11 11.49
C TYR A 168 -7.79 -0.13 11.47
N ASP A 169 -7.17 0.57 12.42
CA ASP A 169 -5.71 0.65 12.57
C ASP A 169 -5.18 -0.14 13.75
N SER A 170 -3.86 -0.34 13.77
CA SER A 170 -3.16 -1.20 14.74
C SER A 170 -3.62 -2.68 14.69
N VAL A 171 -4.33 -3.08 13.63
CA VAL A 171 -4.84 -4.45 13.41
C VAL A 171 -3.96 -5.15 12.39
N THR A 172 -3.36 -6.27 12.80
CA THR A 172 -2.53 -7.11 11.93
C THR A 172 -3.35 -8.28 11.40
N PHE A 173 -3.53 -8.37 10.08
CA PHE A 173 -3.95 -9.62 9.44
C PHE A 173 -2.82 -10.65 9.54
N VAL A 174 -3.15 -11.86 9.99
CA VAL A 174 -2.19 -12.97 10.17
C VAL A 174 -2.37 -14.02 9.07
N GLN A 175 -3.60 -14.49 8.88
CA GLN A 175 -3.95 -15.51 7.89
C GLN A 175 -5.47 -15.55 7.66
N ILE A 176 -5.92 -16.15 6.56
CA ILE A 176 -7.34 -16.48 6.36
C ILE A 176 -7.72 -17.71 7.19
N LEU A 177 -8.89 -17.67 7.82
CA LEU A 177 -9.55 -18.80 8.46
C LEU A 177 -10.59 -19.37 7.49
N PHE A 178 -10.40 -20.63 7.12
CA PHE A 178 -11.26 -21.35 6.20
C PHE A 178 -12.57 -21.80 6.85
N PRO A 179 -13.68 -21.88 6.09
CA PRO A 179 -14.91 -22.54 6.50
C PRO A 179 -14.65 -23.93 7.09
N LYS A 180 -15.26 -24.19 8.24
CA LYS A 180 -15.29 -25.49 8.90
C LYS A 180 -16.72 -26.00 8.92
N ASN A 181 -16.88 -27.31 8.85
CA ASN A 181 -18.04 -27.92 9.47
C ASN A 181 -17.86 -27.81 10.99
N GLU A 182 -18.94 -27.56 11.72
CA GLU A 182 -18.95 -27.88 13.15
C GLU A 182 -19.11 -29.40 13.29
N ASP A 183 -18.00 -30.11 13.21
CA ASP A 183 -17.99 -31.58 13.30
C ASP A 183 -18.61 -32.03 14.64
N ASN A 184 -19.43 -33.08 14.56
CA ASN A 184 -20.45 -33.47 15.55
C ASN A 184 -19.96 -33.88 16.96
N ILE A 185 -18.74 -33.56 17.36
CA ILE A 185 -18.13 -33.92 18.66
C ILE A 185 -18.96 -33.36 19.84
N GLY A 186 -19.45 -32.12 19.73
CA GLY A 186 -20.37 -31.54 20.73
C GLY A 186 -21.77 -32.17 20.70
N LYS A 187 -22.33 -32.40 19.51
CA LYS A 187 -23.64 -33.06 19.32
C LYS A 187 -23.64 -34.50 19.87
N PHE A 188 -22.56 -35.27 19.72
CA PHE A 188 -22.46 -36.64 20.23
C PHE A 188 -22.57 -36.72 21.76
N PHE A 189 -21.94 -35.79 22.48
CA PHE A 189 -22.01 -35.72 23.94
C PHE A 189 -23.41 -35.30 24.45
N LEU A 190 -24.12 -34.43 23.74
CA LEU A 190 -25.52 -34.09 24.08
C LEU A 190 -26.51 -35.19 23.72
N HIS A 191 -26.31 -35.87 22.58
CA HIS A 191 -27.20 -36.94 22.11
C HIS A 191 -27.20 -38.17 23.04
N LEU A 192 -26.07 -38.43 23.72
CA LEU A 192 -25.98 -39.44 24.79
C LEU A 192 -26.66 -39.04 26.11
N LEU A 193 -27.04 -37.77 26.30
CA LEU A 193 -27.65 -37.26 27.52
C LEU A 193 -29.16 -36.99 27.40
N HIS A 194 -29.66 -36.66 26.21
CA HIS A 194 -31.10 -36.45 25.97
C HIS A 194 -31.66 -37.43 24.94
N ALA A 195 -32.12 -38.58 25.42
CA ALA A 195 -33.04 -39.43 24.68
C ALA A 195 -34.47 -38.86 24.75
N ASN A 196 -35.16 -38.86 23.60
CA ASN A 196 -36.54 -38.38 23.35
C ASN A 196 -36.68 -36.86 23.10
N TYR A 197 -37.60 -36.51 22.18
CA TYR A 197 -38.04 -35.16 21.81
C TYR A 197 -36.95 -34.13 21.40
N PHE A 198 -36.57 -34.13 20.12
CA PHE A 198 -37.15 -33.21 19.11
C PHE A 198 -36.62 -33.54 17.70
N SER A 199 -37.42 -33.30 16.65
CA SER A 199 -36.92 -33.28 15.27
C SER A 199 -36.31 -31.91 14.98
N VAL A 200 -35.01 -31.76 15.25
CA VAL A 200 -34.26 -30.55 14.89
C VAL A 200 -33.97 -30.58 13.39
N GLU A 201 -34.38 -29.56 12.66
CA GLU A 201 -33.97 -29.37 11.27
C GLU A 201 -32.47 -29.05 11.24
N ASP A 202 -31.68 -29.81 10.47
CA ASP A 202 -30.22 -29.67 10.42
C ASP A 202 -29.77 -28.45 9.58
N SER A 203 -30.09 -27.25 10.07
CA SER A 203 -29.38 -26.03 9.68
C SER A 203 -28.05 -25.93 10.44
N THR A 204 -27.09 -26.79 10.08
CA THR A 204 -25.71 -26.64 10.57
C THR A 204 -25.14 -25.30 10.10
N GLU A 205 -24.91 -24.37 11.03
CA GLU A 205 -24.56 -22.98 10.72
C GLU A 205 -23.12 -22.86 10.20
N MET A 206 -22.98 -23.07 8.90
CA MET A 206 -21.69 -23.17 8.22
C MET A 206 -21.05 -21.79 8.04
N SER A 207 -20.16 -21.45 8.98
CA SER A 207 -19.42 -20.18 9.00
C SER A 207 -18.66 -19.93 7.68
N GLY A 208 -18.63 -18.68 7.22
CA GLY A 208 -17.87 -18.28 6.04
C GLY A 208 -16.35 -18.21 6.28
N PHE A 209 -15.66 -17.61 5.32
CA PHE A 209 -14.24 -17.30 5.42
C PHE A 209 -14.05 -16.11 6.36
N ARG A 210 -13.21 -16.25 7.38
CA ARG A 210 -12.99 -15.22 8.42
C ARG A 210 -11.50 -14.82 8.51
N ALA A 211 -11.17 -13.69 9.11
CA ALA A 211 -9.77 -13.28 9.26
C ALA A 211 -9.18 -13.65 10.64
N CYS A 212 -7.99 -14.26 10.65
CA CYS A 212 -7.18 -14.36 11.86
C CYS A 212 -6.44 -13.04 12.06
N LEU A 213 -6.73 -12.36 13.18
CA LEU A 213 -6.24 -11.00 13.46
C LEU A 213 -5.48 -10.95 14.80
N GLU A 214 -4.49 -10.05 14.86
CA GLU A 214 -3.91 -9.59 16.12
C GLU A 214 -4.21 -8.09 16.31
N PRO A 215 -4.66 -7.64 17.50
CA PRO A 215 -4.83 -8.43 18.73
C PRO A 215 -6.00 -9.42 18.66
N LYS A 216 -5.83 -10.62 19.26
CA LYS A 216 -6.88 -11.64 19.35
C LYS A 216 -8.15 -11.10 20.02
N GLY A 217 -9.31 -11.57 19.56
CA GLY A 217 -10.62 -11.10 20.05
C GLY A 217 -11.06 -9.75 19.47
N HIS A 218 -10.40 -9.25 18.43
CA HIS A 218 -10.87 -8.09 17.68
C HIS A 218 -12.25 -8.39 17.05
N ILE A 219 -13.14 -7.38 17.01
CA ILE A 219 -14.54 -7.56 16.55
C ILE A 219 -14.67 -8.09 15.11
N LEU A 220 -13.64 -7.94 14.28
CA LEU A 220 -13.59 -8.45 12.91
C LEU A 220 -13.17 -9.93 12.80
N SER A 221 -12.86 -10.62 13.90
CA SER A 221 -12.57 -12.07 13.86
C SER A 221 -13.79 -12.90 13.43
N GLU A 222 -14.99 -12.38 13.66
CA GLU A 222 -16.27 -12.99 13.23
C GLU A 222 -16.86 -12.34 11.97
N TYR A 223 -16.05 -11.58 11.22
CA TYR A 223 -16.47 -10.97 9.96
C TYR A 223 -16.30 -11.97 8.81
N ASP A 224 -17.42 -12.39 8.20
CA ASP A 224 -17.43 -13.21 6.98
C ASP A 224 -16.94 -12.39 5.76
N ILE A 225 -16.13 -13.02 4.92
CA ILE A 225 -15.39 -12.40 3.81
C ILE A 225 -15.73 -13.13 2.49
N ASP A 226 -16.30 -12.40 1.53
CA ASP A 226 -16.54 -12.90 0.17
C ASP A 226 -15.37 -12.53 -0.77
N VAL A 227 -14.72 -11.38 -0.52
CA VAL A 227 -13.61 -10.85 -1.32
C VAL A 227 -12.49 -10.37 -0.39
N LEU A 228 -11.25 -10.80 -0.63
CA LEU A 228 -10.07 -10.43 0.15
C LEU A 228 -9.02 -9.74 -0.72
N ILE A 229 -8.64 -8.50 -0.41
CA ILE A 229 -7.71 -7.70 -1.21
C ILE A 229 -6.41 -7.47 -0.43
N GLY A 230 -5.32 -8.09 -0.89
CA GLY A 230 -3.96 -7.89 -0.35
C GLY A 230 -3.30 -6.64 -0.92
N ALA A 231 -3.08 -5.63 -0.08
CA ALA A 231 -2.42 -4.36 -0.38
C ALA A 231 -1.42 -3.93 0.72
N ASP A 232 -0.92 -4.89 1.51
CA ASP A 232 0.04 -4.71 2.61
C ASP A 232 1.49 -4.47 2.11
N GLY A 233 1.66 -4.37 0.80
CA GLY A 233 2.91 -4.22 0.08
C GLY A 233 3.72 -5.52 0.08
N LYS A 234 5.05 -5.37 0.10
CA LYS A 234 6.05 -6.45 0.01
C LYS A 234 5.92 -7.57 1.06
N ARG A 235 5.05 -7.44 2.08
CA ARG A 235 4.82 -8.50 3.08
C ARG A 235 3.88 -9.59 2.57
N ASN A 236 2.97 -9.25 1.64
CA ASN A 236 1.96 -10.10 1.00
C ASN A 236 1.51 -11.29 1.86
N THR A 237 0.68 -11.00 2.87
CA THR A 237 0.12 -12.00 3.80
C THR A 237 -0.92 -12.95 3.19
N LEU A 238 -1.15 -12.92 1.86
CA LEU A 238 -2.02 -13.87 1.17
C LEU A 238 -1.28 -15.17 0.82
N PRO A 239 -1.84 -16.37 1.12
CA PRO A 239 -1.13 -17.63 0.95
C PRO A 239 -0.92 -18.01 -0.52
N GLY A 240 0.34 -18.15 -0.93
CA GLY A 240 0.74 -18.87 -2.14
C GLY A 240 0.53 -20.39 -2.01
N GLU A 241 0.66 -21.13 -3.11
CA GLU A 241 0.54 -22.61 -3.11
C GLU A 241 1.81 -23.28 -2.58
N HIS A 242 1.99 -23.24 -1.26
CA HIS A 242 2.78 -24.21 -0.50
C HIS A 242 1.99 -24.71 0.71
N LEU A 243 0.83 -25.33 0.43
CA LEU A 243 0.16 -26.21 1.38
C LEU A 243 0.89 -27.57 1.44
N SER A 244 2.14 -27.54 1.90
CA SER A 244 2.83 -28.76 2.32
C SER A 244 2.18 -29.28 3.59
N LEU A 245 1.48 -30.41 3.48
CA LEU A 245 1.03 -31.20 4.62
C LEU A 245 2.25 -31.74 5.36
N SER A 246 2.73 -31.01 6.36
CA SER A 246 3.78 -31.46 7.28
C SER A 246 3.49 -30.98 8.69
N HIS A 247 3.73 -31.88 9.63
CA HIS A 247 3.46 -31.72 11.05
C HIS A 247 4.45 -30.77 11.77
N ASP A 248 4.02 -30.36 12.96
CA ASP A 248 4.81 -29.98 14.13
C ASP A 248 5.55 -28.63 14.20
N THR A 249 5.63 -28.19 15.46
CA THR A 249 6.20 -26.96 16.02
C THR A 249 7.69 -26.74 15.77
N VAL A 250 8.10 -25.48 15.61
CA VAL A 250 8.94 -24.75 16.60
C VAL A 250 8.54 -23.26 16.59
N GLY A 251 8.40 -22.63 17.76
CA GLY A 251 8.15 -21.19 17.89
C GLY A 251 9.46 -20.38 18.03
N TYR A 252 9.43 -19.07 17.72
CA TYR A 252 10.57 -18.18 17.92
C TYR A 252 10.18 -16.89 18.67
N ASP A 253 10.94 -16.55 19.71
CA ASP A 253 10.63 -15.48 20.68
C ASP A 253 10.84 -14.07 20.06
N GLN A 254 9.82 -13.22 20.12
CA GLN A 254 9.94 -11.80 19.77
C GLN A 254 10.23 -10.96 21.03
N ARG A 255 11.51 -10.83 21.39
CA ARG A 255 11.93 -9.87 22.44
C ARG A 255 13.12 -9.00 22.04
N ARG A 256 12.93 -7.70 22.32
CA ARG A 256 13.90 -6.59 22.25
C ARG A 256 14.46 -6.27 20.86
N TYR A 257 14.09 -5.10 20.35
CA TYR A 257 15.05 -3.99 20.17
C TYR A 257 14.35 -2.65 20.37
N SER A 258 14.67 -1.99 21.48
CA SER A 258 14.30 -0.60 21.77
C SER A 258 15.49 0.32 21.54
N ASN A 259 15.23 1.58 21.19
CA ASN A 259 16.19 2.69 21.12
C ASN A 259 17.30 2.56 20.07
N TYR A 260 17.09 3.13 18.88
CA TYR A 260 18.15 3.87 18.17
C TYR A 260 17.58 5.12 17.47
N ALA A 261 18.41 6.15 17.39
CA ALA A 261 18.04 7.45 16.82
C ALA A 261 17.93 7.42 15.28
N THR A 262 17.39 8.51 14.73
CA THR A 262 17.19 8.73 13.29
C THR A 262 18.43 8.40 12.46
N LYS A 263 18.32 7.39 11.60
CA LYS A 263 19.26 7.07 10.52
C LYS A 263 18.51 6.97 9.18
N PRO A 264 19.19 7.17 8.04
CA PRO A 264 18.64 6.88 6.72
C PRO A 264 18.24 5.40 6.55
N VAL A 265 17.42 5.12 5.53
CA VAL A 265 16.83 3.80 5.27
C VAL A 265 17.55 3.12 4.11
N LEU A 266 18.13 1.93 4.34
CA LEU A 266 18.98 1.22 3.36
C LEU A 266 18.64 -0.26 3.02
N PHE A 267 18.47 -0.52 1.71
CA PHE A 267 18.21 -1.76 0.96
C PHE A 267 18.84 -1.67 -0.46
N MET A 268 19.07 -2.78 -1.15
CA MET A 268 19.52 -2.81 -2.56
C MET A 268 18.70 -3.88 -3.27
N ARG A 269 18.33 -3.71 -4.55
CA ARG A 269 17.51 -4.72 -5.27
C ARG A 269 17.82 -4.78 -6.77
N VAL A 270 17.36 -5.83 -7.47
CA VAL A 270 17.50 -6.00 -8.93
C VAL A 270 16.32 -5.36 -9.66
N ILE A 271 16.59 -4.74 -10.81
CA ILE A 271 15.57 -4.31 -11.78
C ILE A 271 15.77 -5.18 -13.03
N GLN A 272 14.71 -5.84 -13.48
CA GLN A 272 14.73 -6.71 -14.65
C GLN A 272 13.51 -6.43 -15.53
N SER A 273 13.75 -6.04 -16.79
CA SER A 273 12.69 -5.79 -17.76
C SER A 273 12.03 -7.11 -18.19
N CYS A 274 10.71 -7.05 -18.42
CA CYS A 274 9.87 -8.24 -18.56
C CYS A 274 9.33 -8.45 -19.98
N THR A 275 9.55 -9.65 -20.53
CA THR A 275 8.65 -10.33 -21.47
C THR A 275 8.48 -11.78 -21.00
N GLY A 276 7.32 -12.41 -21.28
CA GLY A 276 6.74 -13.41 -20.36
C GLY A 276 6.65 -14.87 -20.83
N ILE A 277 5.58 -15.54 -20.35
CA ILE A 277 5.24 -16.98 -20.55
C ILE A 277 6.18 -17.98 -19.83
N VAL A 278 6.64 -17.65 -18.62
CA VAL A 278 7.48 -18.51 -17.73
C VAL A 278 8.70 -19.11 -18.44
N TRP A 279 9.33 -18.32 -19.32
CA TRP A 279 10.68 -18.58 -19.82
C TRP A 279 11.69 -17.87 -18.94
N GLU A 280 12.74 -18.56 -18.47
CA GLU A 280 13.88 -17.92 -17.80
C GLU A 280 14.79 -17.23 -18.83
N MET A 281 14.29 -16.16 -19.45
CA MET A 281 15.13 -15.32 -20.32
C MET A 281 16.04 -14.44 -19.46
N ARG A 282 17.29 -14.89 -19.30
CA ARG A 282 18.37 -14.14 -18.63
C ARG A 282 18.78 -12.92 -19.47
N GLY A 283 18.10 -11.80 -19.24
CA GLY A 283 18.64 -10.49 -19.57
C GLY A 283 19.93 -10.19 -18.78
N LYS A 284 20.61 -9.09 -19.10
CA LYS A 284 21.74 -8.61 -18.28
C LYS A 284 21.23 -8.21 -16.88
N LEU A 285 22.05 -8.48 -15.87
CA LEU A 285 21.75 -8.19 -14.47
C LEU A 285 21.91 -6.69 -14.17
N ALA A 286 20.80 -5.98 -13.95
CA ALA A 286 20.77 -4.57 -13.54
C ALA A 286 20.28 -4.42 -12.09
N ILE A 287 20.85 -3.49 -11.31
CA ILE A 287 20.65 -3.41 -9.86
C ILE A 287 20.13 -2.03 -9.45
N GLY A 288 18.83 -1.96 -9.15
CA GLY A 288 18.13 -0.76 -8.70
C GLY A 288 18.44 -0.33 -7.25
N ILE A 289 18.84 0.94 -7.14
CA ILE A 289 18.96 1.69 -5.89
C ILE A 289 18.03 2.91 -6.02
N THR A 290 17.22 3.21 -5.02
CA THR A 290 16.45 4.48 -4.95
C THR A 290 16.99 5.34 -3.81
N ALA A 291 16.55 6.59 -3.60
CA ALA A 291 17.00 7.43 -2.50
C ALA A 291 15.96 8.53 -2.15
N ASN A 292 16.05 9.19 -0.99
CA ASN A 292 14.96 9.95 -0.33
C ASN A 292 15.51 10.99 0.68
N PHE A 293 16.20 12.01 0.21
CA PHE A 293 17.02 12.88 1.07
C PHE A 293 16.24 14.00 1.75
N ILE A 294 16.77 14.51 2.86
CA ILE A 294 16.16 15.66 3.57
C ILE A 294 16.23 16.90 2.66
N ASN A 295 15.06 17.39 2.24
CA ASN A 295 14.92 18.68 1.58
C ASN A 295 14.54 19.73 2.64
N ASN A 296 15.44 20.66 2.94
CA ASN A 296 15.23 21.73 3.91
C ASN A 296 14.44 22.92 3.31
N LYS A 297 14.11 22.85 2.01
CA LYS A 297 13.32 23.81 1.23
C LYS A 297 13.94 25.21 1.23
N THR A 298 15.27 25.25 1.22
CA THR A 298 16.08 26.47 1.04
C THR A 298 16.05 26.96 -0.41
N ALA A 299 16.34 28.24 -0.60
CA ALA A 299 16.44 28.85 -1.94
C ALA A 299 17.61 28.30 -2.80
N ALA A 300 18.47 27.44 -2.26
CA ALA A 300 19.49 26.71 -3.01
C ALA A 300 18.95 25.36 -3.50
N GLU A 301 18.40 24.54 -2.59
CA GLU A 301 17.72 23.27 -2.90
C GLU A 301 16.60 23.47 -3.95
N GLU A 302 15.85 24.58 -3.84
CA GLU A 302 14.76 24.90 -4.76
C GLU A 302 15.24 25.23 -6.19
N ARG A 303 16.51 25.61 -6.40
CA ARG A 303 17.08 25.89 -7.73
C ARG A 303 17.61 24.67 -8.48
N VAL A 304 17.87 23.56 -7.79
CA VAL A 304 18.40 22.34 -8.41
C VAL A 304 17.35 21.76 -9.38
N PRO A 305 17.66 21.54 -10.67
CA PRO A 305 16.69 20.98 -11.62
C PRO A 305 16.39 19.50 -11.33
N GLU A 306 15.16 19.06 -11.55
CA GLU A 306 14.80 17.64 -11.53
C GLU A 306 15.41 16.89 -12.74
N ILE A 307 15.59 15.58 -12.60
CA ILE A 307 16.07 14.68 -13.66
C ILE A 307 14.96 13.66 -13.89
N SER A 308 14.08 13.91 -14.86
CA SER A 308 12.87 13.11 -15.08
C SER A 308 13.09 11.73 -15.69
N GLY A 309 14.32 11.40 -16.09
CA GLY A 309 14.70 10.12 -16.70
C GLY A 309 15.92 10.28 -17.61
N VAL A 310 17.13 10.12 -17.06
CA VAL A 310 18.38 10.11 -17.86
C VAL A 310 18.91 8.69 -17.90
N ALA A 311 18.86 8.06 -19.07
CA ALA A 311 19.41 6.73 -19.32
C ALA A 311 20.71 6.80 -20.13
N TYR A 312 21.62 5.85 -19.88
CA TYR A 312 22.96 5.78 -20.49
C TYR A 312 22.91 5.90 -22.02
N ILE A 313 21.92 5.25 -22.64
CA ILE A 313 21.70 5.24 -24.10
C ILE A 313 21.66 6.67 -24.69
N PHE A 314 21.09 7.63 -23.97
CA PHE A 314 20.87 9.00 -24.45
C PHE A 314 21.91 10.02 -23.95
N ASN A 315 22.67 9.71 -22.89
CA ASN A 315 23.60 10.66 -22.28
C ASN A 315 24.92 10.01 -21.80
N GLN A 316 25.59 9.30 -22.71
CA GLN A 316 26.78 8.48 -22.43
C GLN A 316 27.92 9.29 -21.78
N THR A 317 28.09 10.57 -22.18
CA THR A 317 29.13 11.46 -21.66
C THR A 317 29.00 11.67 -20.15
N PHE A 318 27.79 12.02 -19.69
CA PHE A 318 27.48 12.24 -18.27
C PHE A 318 27.77 11.00 -17.40
N PHE A 319 27.42 9.80 -17.86
CA PHE A 319 27.72 8.57 -17.10
C PHE A 319 29.20 8.19 -17.13
N LYS A 320 29.90 8.52 -18.21
CA LYS A 320 31.35 8.33 -18.28
C LYS A 320 32.07 9.28 -17.32
N GLU A 321 31.69 10.55 -17.31
CA GLU A 321 32.22 11.56 -16.37
C GLU A 321 31.91 11.17 -14.91
N MET A 322 30.68 10.68 -14.63
CA MET A 322 30.33 10.13 -13.32
C MET A 322 31.24 8.97 -12.90
N TYR A 323 31.55 8.06 -13.82
CA TYR A 323 32.45 6.94 -13.56
C TYR A 323 33.89 7.40 -13.38
N ASP A 324 34.39 8.30 -14.23
CA ASP A 324 35.77 8.79 -14.20
C ASP A 324 36.04 9.63 -12.92
N GLU A 325 35.06 10.40 -12.41
CA GLU A 325 35.20 11.14 -11.14
C GLU A 325 34.89 10.29 -9.89
N THR A 326 33.81 9.52 -9.89
CA THR A 326 33.29 8.87 -8.67
C THR A 326 33.50 7.36 -8.62
N GLY A 327 33.80 6.71 -9.75
CA GLY A 327 33.85 5.26 -9.93
C GLY A 327 32.49 4.54 -9.79
N VAL A 328 31.38 5.29 -9.80
CA VAL A 328 30.02 4.74 -9.82
C VAL A 328 29.62 4.54 -11.28
N ASP A 329 29.25 3.31 -11.65
CA ASP A 329 28.76 3.00 -12.99
C ASP A 329 27.25 2.67 -12.98
N LEU A 330 26.49 3.39 -13.80
CA LEU A 330 25.03 3.34 -13.88
C LEU A 330 24.53 3.16 -15.32
N GLU A 331 23.35 2.57 -15.44
CA GLU A 331 22.58 2.48 -16.69
C GLU A 331 21.50 3.56 -16.79
N ASN A 332 21.03 4.10 -15.66
CA ASN A 332 20.15 5.28 -15.61
C ASN A 332 20.24 6.01 -14.25
N ILE A 333 19.74 7.24 -14.21
CA ILE A 333 19.44 7.98 -12.98
C ILE A 333 18.24 8.93 -13.17
N VAL A 334 17.46 9.10 -12.10
CA VAL A 334 16.25 9.94 -11.98
C VAL A 334 16.35 10.71 -10.66
N TYR A 335 15.86 11.94 -10.63
CA TYR A 335 15.77 12.80 -9.44
C TYR A 335 14.48 13.63 -9.44
N TYR A 336 13.70 13.56 -8.34
CA TYR A 336 12.50 14.39 -8.07
C TYR A 336 12.63 15.13 -6.73
N LYS A 337 11.93 16.26 -6.57
CA LYS A 337 12.03 17.18 -5.43
C LYS A 337 10.66 17.50 -4.83
N ASP A 338 10.33 16.83 -3.71
CA ASP A 338 9.09 17.06 -2.94
C ASP A 338 9.46 17.33 -1.45
N ASP A 339 8.73 16.77 -0.49
CA ASP A 339 9.13 16.59 0.92
C ASP A 339 10.51 15.93 1.12
N THR A 340 11.04 15.27 0.09
CA THR A 340 12.43 14.77 0.03
C THR A 340 13.03 14.96 -1.36
N HIS A 341 14.37 15.01 -1.47
CA HIS A 341 15.05 14.84 -2.75
C HIS A 341 15.11 13.33 -3.07
N TYR A 342 14.19 12.85 -3.90
CA TYR A 342 14.06 11.45 -4.25
C TYR A 342 14.93 11.09 -5.46
N PHE A 343 15.62 9.95 -5.45
CA PHE A 343 16.39 9.45 -6.59
C PHE A 343 16.01 8.01 -6.94
N VAL A 344 16.26 7.58 -8.17
CA VAL A 344 16.38 6.16 -8.55
C VAL A 344 17.44 5.98 -9.62
N MET A 345 18.22 4.90 -9.52
CA MET A 345 19.35 4.58 -10.39
C MET A 345 19.51 3.06 -10.56
N CYS A 346 19.75 2.61 -11.78
CA CYS A 346 20.21 1.25 -12.09
C CYS A 346 21.74 1.23 -12.08
N ALA A 347 22.35 0.55 -11.11
CA ALA A 347 23.78 0.35 -11.01
C ALA A 347 24.22 -0.98 -11.65
N LYS A 348 25.43 -1.00 -12.22
CA LYS A 348 26.00 -2.21 -12.83
C LYS A 348 26.67 -3.10 -11.77
N LYS A 349 26.54 -4.42 -11.93
CA LYS A 349 27.03 -5.44 -10.98
C LYS A 349 28.50 -5.25 -10.58
N HIS A 350 29.38 -4.99 -11.56
CA HIS A 350 30.82 -4.85 -11.31
C HIS A 350 31.12 -3.63 -10.41
N SER A 351 30.63 -2.43 -10.75
CA SER A 351 30.88 -1.21 -9.95
C SER A 351 30.43 -1.36 -8.48
N LEU A 352 29.39 -2.17 -8.23
CA LEU A 352 28.92 -2.49 -6.89
C LEU A 352 29.82 -3.50 -6.14
N LEU A 353 30.52 -4.39 -6.84
CA LEU A 353 31.60 -5.23 -6.28
C LEU A 353 32.87 -4.37 -6.08
N ASP A 354 33.26 -3.57 -7.09
CA ASP A 354 34.43 -2.70 -7.11
C ASP A 354 34.40 -1.65 -5.97
N LYS A 355 33.20 -1.15 -5.63
CA LYS A 355 32.96 -0.24 -4.50
C LYS A 355 32.68 -0.95 -3.17
N GLY A 356 32.76 -2.27 -3.11
CA GLY A 356 32.55 -3.07 -1.89
C GLY A 356 31.10 -3.07 -1.36
N VAL A 357 30.13 -2.66 -2.18
CA VAL A 357 28.69 -2.66 -1.86
C VAL A 357 28.17 -4.09 -1.78
N ILE A 358 28.64 -4.96 -2.66
CA ILE A 358 28.44 -6.41 -2.62
C ILE A 358 29.74 -7.04 -2.12
N ARG A 359 29.70 -7.77 -1.00
CA ARG A 359 30.89 -8.33 -0.34
C ARG A 359 31.46 -9.57 -1.04
N LYS A 360 30.61 -10.37 -1.65
CA LYS A 360 30.98 -11.57 -2.41
C LYS A 360 30.08 -11.69 -3.64
N ASP A 361 30.67 -11.99 -4.79
CA ASP A 361 29.88 -12.41 -5.95
C ASP A 361 29.27 -13.81 -5.72
N ASN A 362 28.00 -13.96 -6.05
CA ASN A 362 27.23 -15.20 -6.00
C ASN A 362 26.29 -15.22 -7.21
N ASP A 363 26.20 -16.35 -7.91
CA ASP A 363 25.37 -16.48 -9.12
C ASP A 363 23.86 -16.42 -8.81
N ASP A 364 23.46 -16.81 -7.60
CA ASP A 364 22.10 -16.64 -7.09
C ASP A 364 21.88 -15.19 -6.63
N VAL A 365 21.03 -14.49 -7.38
CA VAL A 365 20.62 -13.09 -7.12
C VAL A 365 20.07 -12.88 -5.70
N SER A 366 19.37 -13.88 -5.14
CA SER A 366 18.79 -13.79 -3.79
C SER A 366 19.87 -13.83 -2.68
N GLN A 367 20.99 -14.51 -2.94
CA GLN A 367 22.16 -14.52 -2.07
C GLN A 367 23.06 -13.30 -2.32
N LEU A 368 23.24 -12.91 -3.59
CA LEU A 368 23.97 -11.72 -4.01
C LEU A 368 23.44 -10.45 -3.32
N LEU A 369 22.11 -10.28 -3.30
CA LEU A 369 21.43 -9.17 -2.65
C LEU A 369 20.88 -9.50 -1.25
N SER A 370 21.40 -10.54 -0.61
CA SER A 370 21.05 -10.84 0.78
C SER A 370 21.57 -9.75 1.72
N ILE A 371 20.84 -9.44 2.78
CA ILE A 371 21.21 -8.40 3.77
C ILE A 371 22.50 -8.71 4.54
N ARG A 372 23.07 -9.91 4.38
CA ARG A 372 24.38 -10.32 4.91
C ARG A 372 25.53 -10.02 3.92
N ASN A 373 25.24 -10.07 2.62
CA ASN A 373 26.19 -9.86 1.53
C ASN A 373 26.28 -8.39 1.08
N ILE A 374 25.24 -7.60 1.30
CA ILE A 374 25.25 -6.15 1.09
C ILE A 374 26.00 -5.46 2.24
N ASP A 375 26.99 -4.62 1.93
CA ASP A 375 27.54 -3.66 2.87
C ASP A 375 26.76 -2.35 2.82
N GLN A 376 26.06 -2.03 3.91
CA GLN A 376 25.20 -0.86 3.98
C GLN A 376 25.99 0.46 3.97
N GLU A 377 27.21 0.51 4.51
CA GLU A 377 28.00 1.75 4.54
C GLU A 377 28.70 2.02 3.20
N ALA A 378 29.06 0.97 2.46
CA ALA A 378 29.42 1.10 1.05
C ALA A 378 28.21 1.54 0.20
N LEU A 379 27.03 0.94 0.39
CA LEU A 379 25.79 1.32 -0.32
C LEU A 379 25.41 2.80 -0.09
N CYS A 380 25.47 3.26 1.17
CA CYS A 380 25.38 4.66 1.56
C CYS A 380 26.25 5.55 0.66
N ARG A 381 27.57 5.30 0.66
CA ARG A 381 28.56 6.09 -0.07
C ARG A 381 28.37 6.02 -1.60
N TYR A 382 27.92 4.88 -2.14
CA TYR A 382 27.63 4.70 -3.56
C TYR A 382 26.47 5.58 -4.03
N ALA A 383 25.30 5.45 -3.40
CA ALA A 383 24.12 6.24 -3.73
C ALA A 383 24.36 7.75 -3.54
N ARG A 384 25.15 8.10 -2.52
CA ARG A 384 25.58 9.46 -2.21
C ARG A 384 26.51 10.06 -3.26
N ALA A 385 27.45 9.28 -3.79
CA ALA A 385 28.36 9.74 -4.84
C ALA A 385 27.62 9.96 -6.17
N ALA A 386 26.72 9.03 -6.55
CA ALA A 386 25.86 9.19 -7.72
C ALA A 386 24.94 10.42 -7.63
N ALA A 387 24.31 10.63 -6.46
CA ALA A 387 23.49 11.82 -6.20
C ALA A 387 24.32 13.11 -6.25
N ASN A 388 25.49 13.12 -5.58
CA ASN A 388 26.42 14.26 -5.63
C ASN A 388 26.75 14.64 -7.07
N PHE A 389 27.15 13.69 -7.91
CA PHE A 389 27.50 14.00 -9.29
C PHE A 389 26.29 14.49 -10.10
N ALA A 390 25.12 13.87 -9.90
CA ALA A 390 23.90 14.21 -10.64
C ALA A 390 23.31 15.59 -10.28
N THR A 391 23.52 16.11 -9.07
CA THR A 391 22.88 17.38 -8.61
C THR A 391 23.78 18.36 -7.86
N ASN A 392 25.06 18.04 -7.69
CA ASN A 392 25.99 18.73 -6.78
C ASN A 392 25.50 18.77 -5.30
N ALA A 393 24.78 17.74 -4.82
CA ALA A 393 24.26 17.67 -3.44
C ALA A 393 24.32 16.26 -2.80
N MET A 394 24.68 16.19 -1.50
CA MET A 394 25.21 14.99 -0.83
C MET A 394 24.28 14.31 0.20
N PHE A 395 23.68 13.16 -0.12
CA PHE A 395 22.76 12.44 0.81
C PHE A 395 22.57 10.91 0.52
N ASP A 396 21.66 10.16 1.21
CA ASP A 396 21.86 8.72 1.52
C ASP A 396 20.60 7.76 1.73
N PHE A 397 19.97 7.04 0.77
CA PHE A 397 18.69 6.21 0.97
C PHE A 397 18.42 5.07 -0.10
N THR A 398 17.24 4.32 -0.16
CA THR A 398 17.03 2.99 -0.91
C THR A 398 15.60 2.36 -1.31
N SER A 399 15.56 1.10 -1.89
CA SER A 399 14.76 0.47 -3.04
C SER A 399 13.64 -0.67 -2.85
N LEU A 400 13.43 -1.62 -3.84
CA LEU A 400 12.13 -2.24 -4.36
C LEU A 400 12.07 -3.82 -4.75
N TYR A 401 11.01 -4.65 -4.47
CA TYR A 401 10.68 -6.07 -4.96
C TYR A 401 9.18 -6.35 -5.44
N SER A 402 8.90 -7.30 -6.38
CA SER A 402 7.55 -7.64 -6.99
C SER A 402 6.99 -9.10 -6.81
N SER A 403 5.73 -9.40 -7.26
CA SER A 403 4.97 -10.69 -7.13
C SER A 403 4.47 -11.32 -8.49
N LYS A 404 3.70 -12.43 -8.44
CA LYS A 404 3.44 -13.39 -9.56
C LYS A 404 1.99 -13.48 -10.11
N CYS A 405 0.93 -13.33 -9.29
CA CYS A 405 -0.47 -13.49 -9.71
C CYS A 405 -1.37 -12.42 -9.06
N SER A 406 -2.37 -11.91 -9.79
CA SER A 406 -3.26 -10.83 -9.32
C SER A 406 -4.54 -11.30 -8.64
N VAL A 407 -5.08 -12.47 -9.01
CA VAL A 407 -6.36 -12.98 -8.49
C VAL A 407 -6.31 -14.51 -8.35
N ARG A 408 -6.95 -15.05 -7.32
CA ARG A 408 -7.28 -16.48 -7.16
C ARG A 408 -8.69 -16.61 -6.56
N LEU A 409 -9.53 -17.46 -7.14
CA LEU A 409 -10.76 -17.92 -6.51
C LEU A 409 -10.46 -19.14 -5.62
N VAL A 410 -11.02 -19.19 -4.42
CA VAL A 410 -10.92 -20.32 -3.49
C VAL A 410 -12.32 -20.79 -3.13
N GLU A 411 -12.59 -22.08 -3.30
CA GLU A 411 -13.86 -22.71 -2.93
C GLU A 411 -13.65 -23.67 -1.77
N ARG A 412 -14.57 -23.67 -0.80
CA ARG A 412 -14.61 -24.66 0.29
C ARG A 412 -16.01 -24.74 0.88
N LEU A 413 -16.56 -25.95 0.98
CA LEU A 413 -17.90 -26.22 1.53
C LEU A 413 -18.99 -25.34 0.88
N ASN A 414 -18.97 -25.25 -0.46
CA ASN A 414 -19.87 -24.40 -1.26
C ASN A 414 -19.84 -22.88 -0.93
N LYS A 415 -18.88 -22.42 -0.13
CA LYS A 415 -18.54 -21.00 0.05
C LYS A 415 -17.40 -20.64 -0.91
N TYR A 416 -17.41 -19.42 -1.42
CA TYR A 416 -16.39 -18.89 -2.33
C TYR A 416 -15.69 -17.68 -1.72
N LEU A 417 -14.38 -17.59 -1.91
CA LEU A 417 -13.55 -16.44 -1.54
C LEU A 417 -12.76 -15.98 -2.76
N LEU A 418 -13.00 -14.74 -3.21
CA LEU A 418 -12.22 -14.10 -4.26
C LEU A 418 -11.02 -13.36 -3.64
N MET A 419 -9.82 -13.94 -3.74
CA MET A 419 -8.59 -13.28 -3.29
C MET A 419 -7.97 -12.47 -4.43
N GLY A 420 -7.73 -11.18 -4.22
CA GLY A 420 -7.03 -10.28 -5.13
C GLY A 420 -5.78 -9.66 -4.50
N VAL A 421 -4.82 -9.26 -5.32
CA VAL A 421 -3.57 -8.62 -4.91
C VAL A 421 -3.42 -7.30 -5.68
N VAL A 422 -3.02 -6.20 -5.02
CA VAL A 422 -2.94 -4.87 -5.66
C VAL A 422 -1.72 -4.06 -5.21
N GLY A 423 -1.25 -3.15 -6.08
CA GLY A 423 -0.08 -2.31 -5.83
C GLY A 423 1.22 -3.11 -5.73
N ASP A 424 2.14 -2.65 -4.88
CA ASP A 424 3.44 -3.28 -4.59
C ASP A 424 3.34 -4.80 -4.26
N SER A 425 2.20 -5.25 -3.71
CA SER A 425 1.93 -6.66 -3.41
C SER A 425 1.75 -7.52 -4.68
N LEU A 426 1.32 -6.93 -5.79
CA LEU A 426 1.06 -7.57 -7.09
C LEU A 426 2.22 -7.35 -8.07
N HIS A 427 2.41 -6.11 -8.49
CA HIS A 427 3.44 -5.74 -9.43
C HIS A 427 4.04 -4.43 -8.96
N GLU A 428 5.30 -4.48 -8.60
CA GLU A 428 5.97 -3.36 -7.97
C GLU A 428 6.70 -2.53 -9.02
N VAL A 429 6.47 -1.22 -8.98
CA VAL A 429 6.82 -0.30 -10.04
C VAL A 429 8.26 0.20 -9.86
N SER A 430 9.21 -0.41 -10.56
CA SER A 430 10.47 0.25 -10.86
C SER A 430 10.22 1.37 -11.88
N SER A 431 10.26 2.63 -11.46
CA SER A 431 10.14 3.79 -12.35
C SER A 431 11.41 3.96 -13.19
N CYS A 432 11.52 3.16 -14.25
CA CYS A 432 12.62 3.12 -15.21
C CYS A 432 12.07 2.91 -16.64
N MET A 433 11.82 4.02 -17.32
CA MET A 433 11.81 4.15 -18.77
C MET A 433 12.70 5.35 -19.13
#